data_AF-A0A817ZX10-F1
#
_entry.id   AF-A0A817ZX10-F1
#
_cell.length_a   1.000
_cell.length_b   1.000
_cell.length_c   1.000
_cell.angle_alpha   90.00
_cell.angle_beta   90.00
_cell.angle_gamma   90.00
#
_symmetry.space_group_name_H-M   'P 1'
#
loop_
_entity.id
_entity.type
_entity.pdbx_description
1 polymer ?
#
loop_
_entity_poly.entity_id
_entity_poly.type
_entity_poly.pdbx_seq_one_letter_code
_entity_poly.pdbx_strand_id
1 'polypeptide(L)'
;MKQLFPDIVTIWLDAHIGDPHYHAHLKAAFASNIDPTNPKPVELSKQDRNYTAWNELDSRIPHQIGIPCELKTFVDINQCLQCIRDSMTRDKRIFLIVSDSMGQYIVPRIIEEYPQAFHNENGEASISIYIFNFYLISSMEWLFDCMDYALAFSHETDLLWRLVHDIARYYAENGKKIA
;
A
#
# COMPACT_ATOMS: atom_id res chain seq x y z
N MET A 1 14.31 17.92 17.40
CA MET A 1 13.21 17.00 17.06
C MET A 1 13.50 16.43 15.69
N LYS A 2 13.85 15.14 15.58
CA LYS A 2 13.96 14.48 14.28
C LYS A 2 12.55 14.43 13.69
N GLN A 3 12.37 15.04 12.53
CA GLN A 3 11.15 14.91 11.76
C GLN A 3 10.99 13.42 11.41
N LEU A 4 9.93 12.78 11.93
CA LEU A 4 9.53 11.43 11.53
C LEU A 4 9.14 11.50 10.05
N PHE A 5 10.08 11.24 9.15
CA PHE A 5 9.70 10.82 7.81
C PHE A 5 8.87 9.54 7.94
N PRO A 6 7.86 9.33 7.07
CA PRO A 6 7.14 8.07 7.09
C PRO A 6 8.15 6.96 6.78
N ASP A 7 8.38 6.12 7.78
CA ASP A 7 9.10 4.84 7.72
C ASP A 7 8.30 3.79 6.94
N ILE A 8 7.08 4.15 6.50
CA ILE A 8 6.21 3.31 5.68
C ILE A 8 5.99 3.95 4.31
N VAL A 9 5.92 3.09 3.29
CA VAL A 9 5.35 3.39 1.98
C VAL A 9 4.31 2.34 1.63
N THR A 10 3.13 2.79 1.22
CA THR A 10 2.14 1.98 0.52
C THR A 10 2.34 2.16 -0.99
N ILE A 11 2.51 1.06 -1.70
CA ILE A 11 2.63 1.02 -3.15
C ILE A 11 1.38 0.36 -3.70
N TRP A 12 0.76 0.91 -4.74
CA TRP A 12 -0.41 0.32 -5.38
C TRP A 12 -0.18 0.16 -6.88
N LEU A 13 -0.09 -1.08 -7.35
CA LEU A 13 0.03 -1.43 -8.75
C LEU A 13 -1.29 -2.00 -9.29
N ASP A 14 -1.90 -1.29 -10.25
CA ASP A 14 -3.13 -1.74 -10.89
C ASP A 14 -3.24 -1.11 -12.29
N ALA A 15 -3.61 -1.92 -13.28
CA ALA A 15 -3.75 -1.49 -14.68
C ALA A 15 -4.75 -0.33 -14.86
N HIS A 16 -5.72 -0.23 -13.96
CA HIS A 16 -6.84 0.70 -14.00
C HIS A 16 -6.75 1.74 -12.87
N ILE A 17 -5.62 1.85 -12.15
CA ILE A 17 -5.49 2.82 -11.06
C ILE A 17 -5.69 4.27 -11.54
N GLY A 18 -5.36 4.57 -12.80
CA GLY A 18 -5.57 5.88 -13.41
C GLY A 18 -7.02 6.15 -13.85
N ASP A 19 -7.90 5.15 -13.89
CA ASP A 19 -9.27 5.29 -14.39
C ASP A 19 -10.24 5.69 -13.25
N PRO A 20 -10.91 6.85 -13.33
CA PRO A 20 -11.82 7.31 -12.27
C PRO A 20 -13.03 6.39 -12.03
N HIS A 21 -13.37 5.50 -12.96
CA HIS A 21 -14.47 4.55 -12.82
C HIS A 21 -14.09 3.29 -12.02
N TYR A 22 -12.80 3.05 -11.81
CA TYR A 22 -12.28 1.91 -11.05
C TYR A 22 -11.85 2.34 -9.65
N HIS A 23 -12.12 1.48 -8.67
CA HIS A 23 -11.68 1.65 -7.28
C HIS A 23 -12.08 2.96 -6.62
N ALA A 24 -13.27 3.49 -6.97
CA ALA A 24 -13.70 4.81 -6.51
C ALA A 24 -13.72 4.91 -4.97
N HIS A 25 -14.16 3.86 -4.27
CA HIS A 25 -14.21 3.88 -2.80
C HIS A 25 -12.82 3.75 -2.19
N LEU A 26 -11.98 2.85 -2.71
CA LEU A 26 -10.61 2.69 -2.27
C LEU A 26 -9.78 3.98 -2.49
N LYS A 27 -9.90 4.61 -3.67
CA LYS A 27 -9.29 5.92 -3.96
C LYS A 27 -9.81 7.02 -3.05
N ALA A 28 -11.13 7.08 -2.81
CA ALA A 28 -11.70 8.02 -1.86
C ALA A 28 -11.20 7.79 -0.42
N ALA A 29 -10.97 6.54 -0.05
CA ALA A 29 -10.37 6.17 1.23
C ALA A 29 -8.88 6.50 1.34
N PHE A 30 -8.20 6.79 0.23
CA PHE A 30 -6.83 7.37 0.19
C PHE A 30 -6.80 8.88 -0.07
N ALA A 31 -7.95 9.51 -0.36
CA ALA A 31 -8.08 10.94 -0.66
C ALA A 31 -8.88 11.74 0.38
N SER A 32 -9.60 11.10 1.30
CA SER A 32 -10.46 11.79 2.28
C SER A 32 -9.66 12.28 3.50
N ASN A 33 -9.26 13.55 3.45
CA ASN A 33 -8.49 14.27 4.47
C ASN A 33 -9.25 14.45 5.81
N ILE A 34 -9.60 13.37 6.53
CA ILE A 34 -10.17 13.49 7.87
C ILE A 34 -9.03 13.74 8.85
N ASP A 35 -8.97 14.96 9.39
CA ASP A 35 -8.09 15.34 10.49
C ASP A 35 -8.46 14.52 11.76
N PRO A 36 -7.58 13.69 12.31
CA PRO A 36 -7.87 12.88 13.49
C PRO A 36 -8.10 13.73 14.76
N THR A 37 -7.73 15.01 14.75
CA THR A 37 -7.98 15.96 15.85
C THR A 37 -9.28 16.73 15.67
N ASN A 38 -9.91 16.65 14.50
CA ASN A 38 -11.10 17.43 14.17
C ASN A 38 -12.12 16.56 13.39
N PRO A 39 -13.27 16.20 14.00
CA PRO A 39 -14.23 15.24 13.43
C PRO A 39 -15.02 15.75 12.20
N LYS A 40 -14.59 16.85 11.58
CA LYS A 40 -15.23 17.43 10.40
C LYS A 40 -14.43 17.05 9.15
N PRO A 41 -15.09 16.62 8.05
CA PRO A 41 -14.43 16.41 6.77
C PRO A 41 -13.74 17.71 6.33
N VAL A 42 -12.43 17.68 6.09
CA VAL A 42 -11.72 18.82 5.49
C VAL A 42 -12.04 18.83 4.00
N GLU A 43 -12.53 19.96 3.48
CA GLU A 43 -12.80 20.09 2.05
C GLU A 43 -11.53 19.81 1.25
N LEU A 44 -11.66 18.91 0.26
CA LEU A 44 -10.61 18.61 -0.71
C LEU A 44 -10.10 19.92 -1.33
N SER A 45 -8.81 20.17 -1.17
CA SER A 45 -8.17 21.32 -1.79
C SER A 45 -8.20 21.17 -3.32
N LYS A 46 -8.03 22.26 -4.08
CA LYS A 46 -7.93 22.18 -5.54
C LYS A 46 -6.74 21.33 -6.02
N GLN A 47 -5.73 21.11 -5.17
CA GLN A 47 -4.64 20.16 -5.43
C GLN A 47 -5.15 18.71 -5.42
N ASP A 48 -6.10 18.39 -4.55
CA ASP A 48 -6.63 17.02 -4.42
C ASP A 48 -7.49 16.59 -5.63
N ARG A 49 -8.10 17.57 -6.31
CA ARG A 49 -8.87 17.33 -7.54
C ARG A 49 -7.97 16.99 -8.73
N ASN A 50 -6.72 17.42 -8.72
CA ASN A 50 -5.76 17.14 -9.79
C ASN A 50 -5.16 15.73 -9.73
N TYR A 51 -5.36 14.96 -8.65
CA TYR A 51 -4.92 13.55 -8.56
C TYR A 51 -5.68 12.59 -9.48
N THR A 52 -6.78 13.04 -10.10
CA THR A 52 -7.44 12.30 -11.20
C THR A 52 -6.67 12.39 -12.53
N ALA A 53 -5.54 13.09 -12.56
CA ALA A 53 -4.77 13.30 -13.75
C ALA A 53 -3.26 13.13 -13.44
N TRP A 54 -2.70 12.05 -13.99
CA TRP A 54 -1.31 11.91 -14.47
C TRP A 54 -0.30 11.04 -13.70
N ASN A 55 0.33 10.19 -14.54
CA ASN A 55 1.32 9.13 -14.38
C ASN A 55 2.63 9.39 -13.61
N GLU A 56 2.82 10.53 -12.97
CA GLU A 56 4.06 10.78 -12.20
C GLU A 56 3.75 11.74 -11.07
N LEU A 57 3.24 11.24 -9.95
CA LEU A 57 3.24 12.05 -8.74
C LEU A 57 3.88 11.29 -7.59
N ASP A 58 5.03 11.82 -7.16
CA ASP A 58 5.59 11.68 -5.82
C ASP A 58 4.59 12.34 -4.85
N SER A 59 3.41 11.74 -4.72
CA SER A 59 2.31 12.24 -3.90
C SER A 59 2.61 11.88 -2.47
N ARG A 60 3.26 12.80 -1.76
CA ARG A 60 3.22 12.83 -0.29
C ARG A 60 1.79 13.16 0.12
N ILE A 61 0.89 12.17 0.04
CA ILE A 61 -0.47 12.29 0.52
C ILE A 61 -0.37 12.44 2.04
N PRO A 62 -0.68 13.63 2.60
CA PRO A 62 -0.63 13.81 4.03
C PRO A 62 -1.91 13.21 4.62
N HIS A 63 -1.73 12.14 5.39
CA HIS A 63 -2.56 11.73 6.52
C HIS A 63 -3.96 11.21 6.19
N GLN A 64 -4.22 9.98 6.66
CA GLN A 64 -5.61 9.52 6.72
C GLN A 64 -6.01 8.61 7.86
N ILE A 65 -5.11 8.30 8.79
CA ILE A 65 -5.45 7.45 9.96
C ILE A 65 -4.67 7.90 11.20
N GLY A 66 -4.37 9.20 11.30
CA GLY A 66 -3.38 9.69 12.29
C GLY A 66 -2.00 9.03 12.15
N ILE A 67 -1.76 8.33 11.03
CA ILE A 67 -0.57 7.57 10.74
C ILE A 67 0.04 8.16 9.46
N PRO A 68 1.29 8.67 9.51
CA PRO A 68 1.98 9.19 8.33
C PRO A 68 2.41 8.02 7.43
N CYS A 69 1.74 7.84 6.30
CA CYS A 69 2.12 6.86 5.27
C CYS A 69 2.17 7.52 3.89
N GLU A 70 3.20 7.24 3.11
CA GLU A 70 3.30 7.69 1.72
C GLU A 70 2.58 6.68 0.80
N LEU A 71 1.65 7.12 -0.04
CA LEU A 71 1.03 6.27 -1.06
C LEU A 71 1.61 6.58 -2.45
N LYS A 72 2.07 5.56 -3.16
CA LYS A 72 2.57 5.63 -4.54
C LYS A 72 1.78 4.68 -5.44
N THR A 73 1.26 5.19 -6.55
CA THR A 73 0.45 4.41 -7.49
C THR A 73 1.16 4.19 -8.81
N PHE A 74 1.03 3.00 -9.40
CA PHE A 74 1.67 2.63 -10.66
C PHE A 74 0.71 1.85 -11.56
N VAL A 75 0.81 2.09 -12.86
CA VAL A 75 0.24 1.23 -13.92
C VAL A 75 1.32 0.32 -14.54
N ASP A 76 2.60 0.70 -14.39
CA ASP A 76 3.75 -0.01 -14.97
C ASP A 76 4.50 -0.82 -13.91
N ILE A 77 4.75 -2.09 -14.23
CA ILE A 77 5.45 -3.05 -13.35
C ILE A 77 6.89 -2.60 -13.08
N ASN A 78 7.61 -2.09 -14.07
CA ASN A 78 9.03 -1.73 -13.89
C ASN A 78 9.19 -0.52 -12.99
N GLN A 79 8.30 0.47 -13.13
CA GLN A 79 8.25 1.63 -12.23
C GLN A 79 7.92 1.21 -10.79
N CYS A 80 6.98 0.28 -10.62
CA CYS A 80 6.66 -0.30 -9.30
C CYS A 80 7.87 -1.01 -8.69
N LEU A 81 8.59 -1.84 -9.47
CA LEU A 81 9.79 -2.54 -9.01
C LEU A 81 10.91 -1.56 -8.61
N GLN A 82 11.12 -0.51 -9.40
CA GLN A 82 12.09 0.53 -9.06
C GLN A 82 11.71 1.23 -7.75
N CYS A 83 10.42 1.53 -7.55
CA CYS A 83 9.93 2.12 -6.31
C CYS A 83 10.15 1.22 -5.09
N ILE A 84 9.92 -0.09 -5.22
CA ILE A 84 10.22 -1.08 -4.18
C ILE A 84 11.70 -1.01 -3.81
N ARG A 85 12.59 -1.09 -4.80
CA ARG A 85 14.05 -1.04 -4.61
C ARG A 85 14.51 0.25 -3.93
N ASP A 86 14.00 1.39 -4.37
CA ASP A 86 14.33 2.70 -3.80
C ASP A 86 13.84 2.82 -2.34
N SER A 87 12.67 2.24 -2.05
CA SER A 87 12.09 2.25 -0.71
C SER A 87 12.89 1.37 0.26
N MET A 88 13.34 0.19 -0.19
CA MET A 88 14.23 -0.69 0.59
C MET A 88 15.57 -0.01 0.86
N THR A 89 16.15 0.68 -0.12
CA THR A 89 17.43 1.40 0.04
C THR A 89 17.33 2.52 1.09
N ARG A 90 16.10 3.02 1.31
CA ARG A 90 15.79 4.04 2.31
C ARG A 90 15.26 3.46 3.62
N ASP A 91 15.35 2.14 3.80
CA ASP A 91 14.89 1.44 4.99
C ASP A 91 13.41 1.70 5.32
N LYS A 92 12.57 1.74 4.28
CA LYS A 92 11.12 1.88 4.44
C LYS A 92 10.44 0.53 4.49
N ARG A 93 9.45 0.39 5.38
CA ARG A 93 8.48 -0.69 5.35
C ARG A 93 7.54 -0.51 4.16
N ILE A 94 7.38 -1.57 3.36
CA ILE A 94 6.54 -1.56 2.17
C ILE A 94 5.26 -2.33 2.44
N PHE A 95 4.12 -1.72 2.08
CA PHE A 95 2.85 -2.42 1.91
C PHE A 95 2.44 -2.31 0.44
N LEU A 96 2.26 -3.44 -0.24
CA LEU A 96 1.95 -3.50 -1.67
C LEU A 96 0.48 -3.88 -1.87
N ILE A 97 -0.29 -3.02 -2.54
CA ILE A 97 -1.62 -3.34 -3.07
C ILE A 97 -1.46 -3.69 -4.54
N VAL A 98 -2.05 -4.79 -5.00
CA VAL A 98 -1.96 -5.19 -6.40
C VAL A 98 -3.24 -5.84 -6.89
N SER A 99 -3.67 -5.54 -8.11
CA SER A 99 -4.75 -6.30 -8.78
C SER A 99 -4.32 -7.73 -9.07
N ASP A 100 -5.24 -8.71 -9.06
CA ASP A 100 -4.92 -10.11 -9.41
C ASP A 100 -4.09 -10.25 -10.70
N SER A 101 -4.52 -9.59 -11.78
CA SER A 101 -3.91 -9.69 -13.09
C SER A 101 -2.45 -9.22 -13.12
N MET A 102 -2.11 -8.20 -12.33
CA MET A 102 -0.72 -7.73 -12.16
C MET A 102 0.02 -8.56 -11.11
N GLY A 103 -0.68 -9.00 -10.07
CA GLY A 103 -0.18 -9.73 -8.91
C GLY A 103 0.47 -11.06 -9.30
N GLN A 104 -0.20 -11.82 -10.17
CA GLN A 104 0.30 -13.11 -10.67
C GLN A 104 1.71 -13.01 -11.27
N TYR A 105 2.05 -11.88 -11.89
CA TYR A 105 3.36 -11.69 -12.52
C TYR A 105 4.39 -11.09 -11.56
N ILE A 106 4.00 -10.11 -10.74
CA ILE A 106 4.96 -9.34 -9.94
C ILE A 106 5.24 -9.99 -8.57
N VAL A 107 4.24 -10.60 -7.93
CA VAL A 107 4.35 -11.05 -6.52
C VAL A 107 5.37 -12.17 -6.36
N PRO A 108 5.35 -13.26 -7.16
CA PRO A 108 6.38 -14.29 -7.05
C PRO A 108 7.79 -13.71 -7.26
N ARG A 109 7.92 -12.82 -8.24
CA ARG A 109 9.19 -12.19 -8.61
C ARG A 109 9.76 -11.31 -7.50
N ILE A 110 8.95 -10.50 -6.83
CA ILE A 110 9.44 -9.62 -5.75
C ILE A 110 9.76 -10.39 -4.48
N ILE A 111 9.07 -11.51 -4.21
CA ILE A 111 9.41 -12.39 -3.09
C ILE A 111 10.75 -13.08 -3.35
N GLU A 112 11.02 -13.47 -4.60
CA GLU A 112 12.31 -14.05 -4.99
C GLU A 112 13.45 -13.02 -5.02
N GLU A 113 13.25 -11.86 -5.66
CA GLU A 113 14.29 -10.84 -5.83
C GLU A 113 14.53 -9.98 -4.57
N TYR A 114 13.48 -9.75 -3.77
CA TYR A 114 13.48 -8.81 -2.65
C TYR A 114 12.79 -9.38 -1.38
N PRO A 115 13.12 -10.61 -0.92
CA PRO A 115 12.44 -11.22 0.22
C PRO A 115 12.49 -10.35 1.49
N GLN A 116 13.61 -9.65 1.71
CA GLN A 116 13.83 -8.76 2.84
C GLN A 116 12.88 -7.56 2.90
N ALA A 117 12.27 -7.16 1.77
CA ALA A 117 11.24 -6.11 1.76
C ALA A 117 9.99 -6.53 2.54
N PHE A 118 9.76 -7.84 2.65
CA PHE A 118 8.55 -8.44 3.19
C PHE A 118 8.84 -9.34 4.38
N HIS A 119 10.00 -9.18 5.02
CA HIS A 119 10.34 -9.84 6.29
C HIS A 119 10.08 -8.92 7.47
N ASN A 120 9.82 -9.50 8.65
CA ASN A 120 9.82 -8.78 9.91
C ASN A 120 11.27 -8.64 10.42
N GLU A 121 11.46 -7.95 11.56
CA GLU A 121 12.79 -7.77 12.15
C GLU A 121 13.47 -9.07 12.61
N ASN A 122 12.69 -10.15 12.80
CA ASN A 122 13.23 -11.46 13.11
C ASN A 122 13.68 -12.23 11.86
N GLY A 123 13.52 -11.64 10.66
CA GLY A 123 13.82 -12.27 9.38
C GLY A 123 12.76 -13.26 8.91
N GLU A 124 11.57 -13.27 9.52
CA GLU A 124 10.46 -14.13 9.12
C GLU A 124 9.57 -13.44 8.09
N ALA A 125 8.95 -14.21 7.21
CA ALA A 125 7.97 -13.72 6.26
C ALA A 125 6.84 -12.93 6.96
N SER A 126 6.43 -11.83 6.34
CA SER A 126 5.47 -10.90 6.91
C SER A 126 4.48 -10.45 5.86
N ILE A 127 3.20 -10.70 6.15
CA ILE A 127 2.08 -10.27 5.33
C ILE A 127 2.16 -8.75 5.10
N SER A 128 2.42 -8.37 3.86
CA SER A 128 2.46 -6.96 3.43
C SER A 128 2.03 -6.78 1.98
N ILE A 129 1.58 -7.84 1.32
CA ILE A 129 1.05 -7.82 -0.05
C ILE A 129 -0.46 -8.07 0.03
N TYR A 130 -1.24 -7.17 -0.58
CA TYR A 130 -2.70 -7.19 -0.58
C TYR A 130 -3.18 -7.29 -2.01
N ILE A 131 -3.72 -8.44 -2.36
CA ILE A 131 -4.20 -8.72 -3.70
C ILE A 131 -5.69 -8.40 -3.74
N PHE A 132 -6.08 -7.49 -4.62
CA PHE A 132 -7.48 -7.20 -4.88
C PHE A 132 -7.97 -8.05 -6.05
N ASN A 133 -8.92 -8.95 -5.79
CA ASN A 133 -9.52 -9.83 -6.78
C ASN A 133 -11.01 -10.07 -6.52
N PHE A 134 -11.86 -9.69 -7.47
CA PHE A 134 -13.30 -10.00 -7.43
C PHE A 134 -13.61 -11.51 -7.51
N TYR A 135 -12.72 -12.32 -8.08
CA TYR A 135 -12.89 -13.76 -8.32
C TYR A 135 -11.77 -14.58 -7.65
N LEU A 136 -11.72 -14.59 -6.32
CA LEU A 136 -10.64 -15.19 -5.51
C LEU A 136 -10.18 -16.59 -5.95
N ILE A 137 -11.08 -17.43 -6.47
CA ILE A 137 -10.77 -18.79 -6.94
C ILE A 137 -9.68 -18.78 -8.03
N SER A 138 -9.65 -17.77 -8.92
CA SER A 138 -8.64 -17.67 -9.99
C SER A 138 -7.23 -17.37 -9.46
N SER A 139 -7.11 -16.66 -8.34
CA SER A 139 -5.80 -16.35 -7.75
C SER A 139 -5.20 -17.50 -6.96
N MET A 140 -6.01 -18.46 -6.52
CA MET A 140 -5.56 -19.46 -5.55
C MET A 140 -4.38 -20.28 -6.07
N GLU A 141 -4.35 -20.58 -7.38
CA GLU A 141 -3.30 -21.39 -8.00
C GLU A 141 -1.88 -20.86 -7.76
N TRP A 142 -1.67 -19.54 -7.82
CA TRP A 142 -0.36 -18.92 -7.62
C TRP A 142 -0.20 -18.32 -6.22
N LEU A 143 -1.31 -17.96 -5.56
CA LEU A 143 -1.28 -17.34 -4.24
C LEU A 143 -0.80 -18.32 -3.16
N PHE A 144 -1.07 -19.62 -3.32
CA PHE A 144 -0.62 -20.65 -2.37
C PHE A 144 0.88 -20.57 -2.09
N ASP A 145 1.69 -20.29 -3.11
CA ASP A 145 3.15 -20.20 -3.00
C ASP A 145 3.62 -18.92 -2.29
N CYS A 146 2.73 -17.95 -2.09
CA CYS A 146 3.04 -16.61 -1.58
C CYS A 146 2.26 -16.24 -0.31
N MET A 147 1.50 -17.16 0.30
CA MET A 147 0.56 -16.85 1.41
C MET A 147 1.22 -16.31 2.67
N ASP A 148 2.49 -16.63 2.91
CA ASP A 148 3.24 -16.08 4.04
C ASP A 148 3.48 -14.56 3.90
N TYR A 149 3.38 -14.06 2.67
CA TYR A 149 3.62 -12.66 2.30
C TYR A 149 2.36 -11.92 1.88
N ALA A 150 1.35 -12.65 1.38
CA ALA A 150 0.21 -12.08 0.66
C ALA A 150 -1.15 -12.53 1.18
N LEU A 151 -2.11 -11.61 1.16
CA LEU A 151 -3.54 -11.88 1.39
C LEU A 151 -4.35 -11.39 0.19
N ALA A 152 -5.42 -12.11 -0.15
CA ALA A 152 -6.34 -11.72 -1.21
C ALA A 152 -7.71 -11.31 -0.66
N PHE A 153 -8.32 -10.31 -1.31
CA PHE A 153 -9.58 -9.70 -0.90
C PHE A 153 -10.49 -9.49 -2.09
N SER A 154 -11.79 -9.80 -1.93
CA SER A 154 -12.84 -9.53 -2.93
C SER A 154 -13.60 -8.23 -2.69
N HIS A 155 -13.37 -7.58 -1.56
CA HIS A 155 -14.02 -6.33 -1.18
C HIS A 155 -13.00 -5.29 -0.73
N GLU A 156 -13.16 -4.06 -1.25
CA GLU A 156 -12.25 -2.94 -0.98
C GLU A 156 -12.20 -2.59 0.52
N THR A 157 -13.35 -2.67 1.20
CA THR A 157 -13.46 -2.40 2.64
C THR A 157 -12.62 -3.35 3.49
N ASP A 158 -12.59 -4.64 3.14
CA ASP A 158 -11.85 -5.65 3.89
C ASP A 158 -10.34 -5.46 3.69
N LEU A 159 -9.92 -5.17 2.45
CA LEU A 159 -8.54 -4.83 2.13
C LEU A 159 -8.09 -3.60 2.91
N LEU A 160 -8.88 -2.53 2.88
CA LEU A 160 -8.59 -1.31 3.62
C LEU A 160 -8.46 -1.60 5.10
N TRP A 161 -9.48 -2.18 5.72
CA TRP A 161 -9.48 -2.44 7.16
C TRP A 161 -8.24 -3.24 7.58
N ARG A 162 -7.87 -4.26 6.79
CA ARG A 162 -6.69 -5.06 7.08
C ARG A 162 -5.38 -4.30 6.90
N LEU A 163 -5.23 -3.54 5.82
CA LEU A 163 -4.05 -2.70 5.58
C LEU A 163 -3.86 -1.69 6.73
N VAL A 164 -4.93 -1.01 7.13
CA VAL A 164 -4.93 -0.06 8.25
C VAL A 164 -4.48 -0.75 9.54
N HIS A 165 -5.04 -1.91 9.84
CA HIS A 165 -4.69 -2.68 11.02
C HIS A 165 -3.20 -3.07 11.01
N ASP A 166 -2.68 -3.54 9.88
CA ASP A 166 -1.28 -3.98 9.76
C ASP A 166 -0.29 -2.81 9.88
N ILE A 167 -0.62 -1.65 9.29
CA ILE A 167 0.13 -0.40 9.47
C ILE A 167 0.12 0.03 10.95
N ALA A 168 -1.04 0.03 11.61
CA ALA A 168 -1.16 0.42 13.01
C ALA A 168 -0.36 -0.53 13.92
N ARG A 169 -0.39 -1.83 13.65
CA ARG A 169 0.41 -2.83 14.35
C ARG A 169 1.90 -2.58 14.22
N TYR A 170 2.39 -2.29 13.00
CA TYR A 170 3.80 -1.95 12.77
C TYR A 170 4.24 -0.76 13.64
N TYR A 171 3.45 0.31 13.69
CA TYR A 171 3.74 1.44 14.58
C TYR A 171 3.69 1.07 16.07
N ALA A 172 2.72 0.26 16.49
CA ALA A 172 2.63 -0.17 17.88
C ALA A 172 3.84 -1.03 18.31
N GLU A 173 4.34 -1.87 17.42
CA GLU A 173 5.52 -2.71 17.65
C GLU A 173 6.80 -1.89 17.67
N ASN A 174 6.94 -0.90 16.79
CA ASN A 174 8.12 -0.03 16.75
C ASN A 174 8.11 1.06 17.83
N GLY A 175 6.94 1.59 18.17
CA GLY A 175 6.77 2.54 19.28
C GLY A 175 7.16 1.94 20.63
N LYS A 176 6.88 0.64 20.84
CA LYS A 176 7.34 -0.11 22.03
C LYS A 176 8.85 -0.27 22.14
N LYS A 177 9.59 -0.13 21.04
CA LYS A 177 11.07 -0.26 21.03
C LYS A 177 11.79 1.04 21.33
N ILE A 178 11.11 2.17 21.16
CA ILE A 178 11.66 3.52 21.37
C ILE A 178 11.37 4.03 22.79
N ALA A 179 10.40 3.44 23.50
CA ALA A 179 10.00 3.80 24.86
C ALA A 179 10.76 2.98 25.92
#